data_AF-A0A7X7V3M0-F1
#
_entry.id   AF-A0A7X7V3M0-F1
#
_cell.length_a   1.000
_cell.length_b   1.000
_cell.length_c   1.000
_cell.angle_alpha   90.00
_cell.angle_beta   90.00
_cell.angle_gamma   90.00
#
_symmetry.space_group_name_H-M   'P 1'
#
loop_
_entity.id
_entity.type
_entity.pdbx_description
1 polymer ?
#
loop_
_entity_poly.entity_id
_entity_poly.type
_entity_poly.pdbx_seq_one_letter_code
_entity_poly.pdbx_strand_id
1 'polypeptide(L)'
;MMKKKNEGRKPWLQSFEKKWQRALIMILCMLFIACMTISVLFGIDLLLSGSQTADSASDTSSASGDALPTEVQTVLPLSSDGGRSYLDSTLFLGDSNTVRFMSFNDEDGKTYTSTQNTIAVVGMGIQAIDTLECEQLSSGTFTMTDAVPILQPERIIITFGTNNLDGKTTDPTSFITEYAKQLKKIQEAYPSADLIVNSIPPIASANDYPKVTIAQIELYNQAVMEMCGQNHWKYLNSYETLIDENTKYAKLGYMANDGLHLSETGLRALFTYIRTHAYITVDDRPQPLQAIPEIIGPLTTLYTVNPLNNQSFDAQVLNPSSQETSQAAASAAASAPAASETSCPAPASEAPAEQTAVPTASSVPAAAPAPTADTSSTKEKQQ
;
A
#
# COMPACT_ATOMS: atom_id res chain seq x y z
N MET A 1 -17.28 25.33 -64.60
CA MET A 1 -16.17 24.86 -63.74
C MET A 1 -16.05 23.35 -63.88
N MET A 2 -14.93 22.89 -64.43
CA MET A 2 -14.68 21.50 -64.82
C MET A 2 -14.47 20.57 -63.61
N LYS A 3 -15.24 19.47 -63.55
CA LYS A 3 -14.98 18.33 -62.65
C LYS A 3 -13.73 17.59 -63.12
N LYS A 4 -12.69 17.52 -62.29
CA LYS A 4 -11.53 16.64 -62.50
C LYS A 4 -11.98 15.17 -62.41
N LYS A 5 -11.71 14.41 -63.47
CA LYS A 5 -11.90 12.97 -63.56
C LYS A 5 -10.74 12.31 -62.80
N ASN A 6 -11.05 11.58 -61.73
CA ASN A 6 -10.07 10.82 -60.97
C ASN A 6 -9.81 9.51 -61.74
N GLU A 7 -8.71 9.43 -62.46
CA GLU A 7 -8.31 8.20 -63.16
C GLU A 7 -7.81 7.17 -62.14
N GLY A 8 -8.56 6.08 -62.00
CA GLY A 8 -8.18 4.95 -61.15
C GLY A 8 -6.86 4.34 -61.60
N ARG A 9 -5.92 4.16 -60.65
CA ARG A 9 -4.66 3.45 -60.88
C ARG A 9 -4.92 2.08 -61.52
N LYS A 10 -4.22 1.82 -62.63
CA LYS A 10 -4.40 0.61 -63.44
C LYS A 10 -4.18 -0.67 -62.60
N PRO A 11 -5.04 -1.69 -62.69
CA PRO A 11 -5.06 -2.84 -61.79
C PRO A 11 -3.77 -3.69 -61.77
N TRP A 12 -2.95 -3.63 -62.82
CA TRP A 12 -1.65 -4.33 -62.86
C TRP A 12 -0.59 -3.73 -61.94
N LEU A 13 -0.67 -2.43 -61.62
CA LEU A 13 0.23 -1.76 -60.66
C LEU A 13 -0.09 -2.17 -59.21
N GLN A 14 -1.37 -2.35 -58.87
CA GLN A 14 -1.78 -2.81 -57.53
C GLN A 14 -1.37 -4.27 -57.25
N SER A 15 -1.37 -5.12 -58.28
CA SER A 15 -0.88 -6.50 -58.18
C SER A 15 0.64 -6.55 -57.97
N PHE A 16 1.39 -5.64 -58.60
CA PHE A 16 2.83 -5.54 -58.46
C PHE A 16 3.21 -5.06 -57.05
N GLU A 17 2.59 -3.98 -56.56
CA GLU A 17 2.81 -3.45 -55.20
C GLU A 17 2.49 -4.49 -54.10
N LYS A 18 1.41 -5.26 -54.23
CA LYS A 18 1.03 -6.30 -53.25
C LYS A 18 2.02 -7.48 -53.22
N LYS A 19 2.64 -7.84 -54.34
CA LYS A 19 3.67 -8.90 -54.38
C LYS A 19 4.95 -8.46 -53.69
N TRP A 20 5.36 -7.21 -53.88
CA TRP A 20 6.53 -6.63 -53.21
C TRP A 20 6.31 -6.39 -51.72
N GLN A 21 5.11 -5.97 -51.30
CA GLN A 21 4.77 -5.88 -49.87
C GLN A 21 4.80 -7.26 -49.18
N ARG A 22 4.29 -8.31 -49.83
CA ARG A 22 4.36 -9.68 -49.30
C ARG A 22 5.80 -10.19 -49.21
N ALA A 23 6.64 -9.90 -50.21
CA ALA A 23 8.06 -10.24 -50.17
C ALA A 23 8.79 -9.52 -49.03
N LEU A 24 8.51 -8.23 -48.82
CA LEU A 24 9.10 -7.44 -47.73
C LEU A 24 8.71 -7.98 -46.34
N ILE A 25 7.43 -8.31 -46.13
CA ILE A 25 6.94 -8.88 -44.87
C ILE A 25 7.60 -10.24 -44.60
N MET A 26 7.74 -11.10 -45.61
CA MET A 26 8.41 -12.40 -45.44
C MET A 26 9.89 -12.25 -45.08
N ILE A 27 10.60 -11.28 -45.66
CA ILE A 27 12.00 -10.99 -45.32
C ILE A 27 12.12 -10.48 -43.88
N LEU A 28 11.22 -9.60 -43.44
CA LEU A 28 11.20 -9.10 -42.06
C LEU A 28 10.86 -10.21 -41.04
N CYS A 29 9.94 -11.12 -41.37
CA CYS A 29 9.65 -12.28 -40.53
C CYS A 29 10.85 -13.24 -40.43
N MET A 30 11.56 -13.49 -41.53
CA MET A 30 12.76 -14.33 -41.53
C MET A 30 13.90 -13.71 -40.71
N LEU A 31 14.08 -12.38 -40.78
CA LEU A 31 15.03 -11.64 -39.94
C LEU A 31 14.65 -11.68 -38.45
N PHE A 32 13.36 -11.54 -38.12
CA PHE A 32 12.88 -11.65 -36.74
C PHE A 32 13.10 -13.05 -36.15
N ILE A 33 12.82 -14.09 -36.95
CA ILE A 33 13.07 -15.49 -36.55
C ILE A 33 14.57 -15.74 -36.36
N ALA A 34 15.42 -15.23 -37.27
CA ALA A 34 16.87 -15.32 -37.13
C ALA A 34 17.40 -14.58 -35.89
N CYS A 35 16.86 -13.41 -35.54
CA CYS A 35 17.22 -12.71 -34.31
C CYS A 35 16.79 -13.51 -33.07
N MET A 36 15.59 -14.08 -33.06
CA MET A 36 15.11 -14.91 -31.95
C MET A 36 15.96 -16.17 -31.76
N THR A 37 16.38 -16.84 -32.83
CA THR A 37 17.26 -18.02 -32.72
C THR A 37 18.67 -17.65 -32.26
N ILE A 38 19.20 -16.49 -32.66
CA ILE A 38 20.47 -15.96 -32.16
C ILE A 38 20.35 -15.60 -30.67
N SER A 39 19.27 -14.93 -30.24
CA SER A 39 19.03 -14.60 -28.83
C SER A 39 18.90 -15.84 -27.94
N VAL A 40 18.31 -16.93 -28.44
CA VAL A 40 18.23 -18.21 -27.71
C VAL A 40 19.60 -18.90 -27.64
N LEU A 41 20.40 -18.86 -28.72
CA LEU A 41 21.76 -19.43 -28.72
C LEU A 41 22.71 -18.67 -27.78
N PHE A 42 22.67 -17.34 -27.74
CA PHE A 42 23.48 -16.53 -26.81
C PHE A 42 22.96 -16.55 -25.37
N GLY A 43 21.64 -16.73 -25.16
CA GLY A 43 21.06 -16.85 -23.82
C GLY A 43 21.37 -18.18 -23.13
N ILE A 44 21.62 -19.25 -23.90
CA ILE A 44 21.96 -20.57 -23.36
C ILE A 44 23.45 -20.67 -22.97
N ASP A 45 24.36 -20.00 -23.70
CA ASP A 45 25.79 -19.95 -23.33
C ASP A 45 26.06 -19.20 -22.01
N LEU A 46 25.21 -18.21 -21.67
CA LEU A 46 25.27 -17.50 -20.39
C LEU A 46 24.75 -18.33 -19.21
N LEU A 47 23.87 -19.30 -19.46
CA LEU A 47 23.27 -20.16 -18.42
C LEU A 47 24.09 -21.44 -18.15
N LEU A 48 24.93 -21.87 -19.10
CA LEU A 48 25.73 -23.10 -18.97
C LEU A 48 27.20 -22.87 -18.55
N SER A 49 27.68 -21.62 -18.55
CA SER A 49 29.05 -21.28 -18.12
C SER A 49 29.20 -20.96 -16.62
N GLY A 50 28.09 -20.97 -15.86
CA GLY A 50 28.02 -20.51 -14.47
C GLY A 50 28.16 -21.57 -13.37
N SER A 51 28.79 -22.71 -13.64
CA SER A 51 28.99 -23.73 -12.61
C SER A 51 30.27 -24.52 -12.84
N GLN A 52 31.39 -24.10 -12.26
CA GLN A 52 32.40 -25.00 -11.66
C GLN A 52 33.24 -24.31 -10.57
N THR A 53 33.22 -24.95 -9.39
CA THR A 53 34.30 -25.15 -8.39
C THR A 53 34.87 -23.96 -7.61
N ALA A 54 34.58 -24.00 -6.31
CA ALA A 54 35.43 -23.50 -5.23
C ALA A 54 36.67 -24.40 -5.07
N ASP A 55 37.87 -23.82 -4.96
CA ASP A 55 38.78 -24.05 -3.83
C ASP A 55 39.90 -22.99 -3.76
N SER A 56 40.50 -22.91 -2.58
CA SER A 56 41.31 -21.87 -1.94
C SER A 56 42.65 -21.46 -2.58
N ALA A 57 43.03 -20.18 -2.46
CA ALA A 57 44.23 -19.68 -1.74
C ALA A 57 44.59 -18.23 -2.13
N SER A 58 45.17 -17.52 -1.18
CA SER A 58 45.53 -16.10 -1.16
C SER A 58 46.38 -15.59 -2.34
N ASP A 59 46.09 -14.38 -2.81
CA ASP A 59 47.13 -13.36 -2.99
C ASP A 59 46.54 -11.94 -3.03
N THR A 60 47.24 -11.03 -2.35
CA THR A 60 46.94 -9.61 -2.23
C THR A 60 47.17 -8.89 -3.55
N SER A 61 46.15 -8.21 -4.08
CA SER A 61 46.35 -7.03 -4.92
C SER A 61 45.14 -6.11 -4.87
N SER A 62 45.40 -4.85 -4.51
CA SER A 62 44.44 -3.76 -4.56
C SER A 62 44.02 -3.51 -6.01
N ALA A 63 42.73 -3.68 -6.29
CA ALA A 63 42.07 -3.05 -7.42
C ALA A 63 40.63 -2.76 -7.01
N SER A 64 40.30 -1.47 -7.02
CA SER A 64 38.96 -0.90 -6.97
C SER A 64 38.01 -1.64 -7.92
N GLY A 65 37.15 -2.47 -7.35
CA GLY A 65 36.03 -3.11 -8.05
C GLY A 65 34.74 -2.43 -7.61
N ASP A 66 34.16 -1.68 -8.52
CA ASP A 66 32.78 -1.19 -8.43
C ASP A 66 31.88 -2.38 -8.11
N ALA A 67 31.25 -2.37 -6.93
CA ALA A 67 30.29 -3.38 -6.57
C ALA A 67 29.11 -3.25 -7.53
N LEU A 68 28.80 -4.33 -8.25
CA LEU A 68 27.54 -4.47 -8.97
C LEU A 68 26.40 -4.08 -8.02
N PRO A 69 25.45 -3.22 -8.44
CA PRO A 69 24.40 -2.75 -7.55
C PRO A 69 23.65 -3.96 -7.01
N THR A 70 23.64 -4.10 -5.69
CA THR A 70 22.74 -5.02 -4.98
C THR A 70 21.33 -4.72 -5.49
N GLU A 71 20.63 -5.71 -6.06
CA GLU A 71 19.25 -5.51 -6.49
C GLU A 71 18.45 -4.97 -5.30
N VAL A 72 18.06 -3.70 -5.41
CA VAL A 72 17.28 -3.03 -4.36
C VAL A 72 15.90 -3.65 -4.40
N GLN A 73 15.59 -4.52 -3.46
CA GLN A 73 14.27 -5.14 -3.34
C GLN A 73 13.21 -4.03 -3.23
N THR A 74 12.34 -3.95 -4.25
CA THR A 74 11.29 -2.92 -4.36
C THR A 74 10.15 -3.20 -3.39
N VAL A 75 9.63 -4.43 -3.39
CA VAL A 75 8.54 -4.84 -2.50
C VAL A 75 9.11 -5.07 -1.11
N LEU A 76 8.53 -4.41 -0.11
CA LEU A 76 8.96 -4.58 1.27
C LEU A 76 8.66 -6.00 1.76
N PRO A 77 9.65 -6.74 2.26
CA PRO A 77 9.44 -8.09 2.79
C PRO A 77 8.85 -8.05 4.20
N LEU A 78 8.36 -9.19 4.66
CA LEU A 78 8.03 -9.38 6.07
C LEU A 78 9.25 -9.07 6.95
N SER A 79 9.04 -8.27 7.98
CA SER A 79 10.00 -7.83 8.98
C SER A 79 9.51 -8.20 10.38
N SER A 80 10.38 -7.98 11.38
CA SER A 80 9.89 -7.82 12.75
C SER A 80 8.92 -6.65 12.82
N ASP A 81 7.99 -6.73 13.76
CA ASP A 81 7.04 -5.66 14.04
C ASP A 81 7.77 -4.38 14.48
N GLY A 82 7.67 -3.31 13.67
CA GLY A 82 8.26 -2.00 13.94
C GLY A 82 7.61 -1.22 15.10
N GLY A 83 6.47 -1.71 15.60
CA GLY A 83 5.78 -1.17 16.76
C GLY A 83 5.19 0.23 16.53
N ARG A 84 4.78 0.86 17.65
CA ARG A 84 4.16 2.18 17.64
C ARG A 84 5.11 3.28 17.19
N SER A 85 6.39 3.20 17.57
CA SER A 85 7.41 4.18 17.19
C SER A 85 7.58 4.28 15.67
N TYR A 86 7.48 3.17 14.95
CA TYR A 86 7.51 3.16 13.48
C TYR A 86 6.34 3.95 12.88
N LEU A 87 5.14 3.84 13.45
CA LEU A 87 3.98 4.62 13.02
C LEU A 87 4.14 6.09 13.39
N ASP A 88 4.55 6.38 14.63
CA ASP A 88 4.66 7.74 15.14
C ASP A 88 5.79 8.54 14.42
N SER A 89 6.83 7.89 13.87
CA SER A 89 7.88 8.56 13.06
C SER A 89 7.63 8.57 11.54
N THR A 90 6.51 7.98 11.08
CA THR A 90 6.14 7.93 9.67
C THR A 90 5.05 8.95 9.36
N LEU A 91 5.26 9.76 8.31
CA LEU A 91 4.24 10.64 7.74
C LEU A 91 3.37 9.87 6.75
N PHE A 92 2.06 9.93 6.95
CA PHE A 92 1.09 9.30 6.05
C PHE A 92 0.45 10.35 5.13
N LEU A 93 0.56 10.12 3.81
CA LEU A 93 -0.05 10.97 2.79
C LEU A 93 -1.14 10.19 2.06
N GLY A 94 -2.32 10.78 1.84
CA GLY A 94 -3.32 10.10 1.03
C GLY A 94 -4.69 10.74 0.94
N ASP A 95 -5.68 9.89 0.64
CA ASP A 95 -7.05 10.28 0.38
C ASP A 95 -8.00 9.98 1.56
N SER A 96 -9.27 9.71 1.29
CA SER A 96 -10.28 9.38 2.28
C SER A 96 -9.95 8.16 3.14
N ASN A 97 -9.28 7.15 2.59
CA ASN A 97 -8.85 6.01 3.41
C ASN A 97 -7.78 6.42 4.42
N THR A 98 -6.88 7.31 4.05
CA THR A 98 -5.85 7.85 4.95
C THR A 98 -6.47 8.79 6.00
N VAL A 99 -7.51 9.55 5.67
CA VAL A 99 -8.27 10.34 6.69
C VAL A 99 -8.78 9.42 7.81
N ARG A 100 -9.25 8.22 7.47
CA ARG A 100 -9.77 7.24 8.44
C ARG A 100 -8.70 6.72 9.41
N PHE A 101 -7.41 6.88 9.12
CA PHE A 101 -6.32 6.46 10.03
C PHE A 101 -6.37 7.21 11.37
N MET A 102 -6.94 8.43 11.36
CA MET A 102 -7.12 9.28 12.54
C MET A 102 -8.47 9.06 13.25
N SER A 103 -9.34 8.18 12.74
CA SER A 103 -10.74 8.07 13.21
C SER A 103 -11.03 6.83 14.06
N PHE A 104 -10.19 5.80 13.97
CA PHE A 104 -10.39 4.52 14.64
C PHE A 104 -9.24 4.23 15.59
N ASN A 105 -9.58 3.72 16.77
CA ASN A 105 -8.62 3.38 17.80
C ASN A 105 -8.05 1.97 17.58
N ASP A 106 -6.79 1.80 17.91
CA ASP A 106 -6.16 0.51 18.09
C ASP A 106 -6.59 -0.14 19.41
N GLU A 107 -6.01 -1.31 19.70
CA GLU A 107 -6.31 -2.12 20.89
C GLU A 107 -5.94 -1.40 22.20
N ASP A 108 -5.05 -0.41 22.15
CA ASP A 108 -4.63 0.42 23.29
C ASP A 108 -5.49 1.69 23.44
N GLY A 109 -6.52 1.86 22.60
CA GLY A 109 -7.42 3.01 22.63
C GLY A 109 -6.85 4.28 22.00
N LYS A 110 -5.75 4.19 21.24
CA LYS A 110 -5.13 5.32 20.52
C LYS A 110 -5.44 5.19 19.02
N THR A 111 -5.69 6.30 18.33
CA THR A 111 -5.81 6.26 16.87
C THR A 111 -4.52 5.76 16.22
N TYR A 112 -4.60 5.12 15.05
CA TYR A 112 -3.40 4.61 14.37
C TYR A 112 -2.41 5.72 14.02
N THR A 113 -2.94 6.87 13.58
CA THR A 113 -2.19 8.10 13.32
C THR A 113 -2.88 9.30 13.97
N SER A 114 -2.29 10.48 13.84
CA SER A 114 -2.86 11.74 14.33
C SER A 114 -2.60 12.86 13.34
N THR A 115 -3.10 14.06 13.63
CA THR A 115 -2.78 15.26 12.84
C THR A 115 -1.27 15.53 12.77
N GLN A 116 -0.48 15.04 13.73
CA GLN A 116 0.97 15.25 13.75
C GLN A 116 1.71 14.49 12.65
N ASN A 117 1.13 13.44 12.10
CA ASN A 117 1.80 12.55 11.14
C ASN A 117 0.87 12.07 10.02
N THR A 118 -0.17 12.84 9.69
CA THR A 118 -1.08 12.50 8.59
C THR A 118 -1.53 13.76 7.86
N ILE A 119 -1.31 13.79 6.55
CA ILE A 119 -1.90 14.78 5.64
C ILE A 119 -2.80 14.02 4.67
N ALA A 120 -4.11 14.22 4.76
CA ALA A 120 -5.06 13.51 3.93
C ALA A 120 -6.33 14.29 3.67
N VAL A 121 -6.91 14.11 2.48
CA VAL A 121 -8.12 14.81 2.06
C VAL A 121 -9.08 13.83 1.38
N VAL A 122 -10.33 13.83 1.82
CA VAL A 122 -11.40 13.01 1.24
C VAL A 122 -11.57 13.35 -0.24
N GLY A 123 -11.58 12.33 -1.10
CA GLY A 123 -11.79 12.51 -2.55
C GLY A 123 -10.59 13.02 -3.34
N MET A 124 -9.45 13.26 -2.69
CA MET A 124 -8.26 13.75 -3.35
C MET A 124 -7.63 12.70 -4.27
N GLY A 125 -7.28 13.11 -5.49
CA GLY A 125 -6.51 12.31 -6.44
C GLY A 125 -5.06 12.79 -6.55
N ILE A 126 -4.21 12.00 -7.19
CA ILE A 126 -2.75 12.28 -7.31
C ILE A 126 -2.42 13.66 -7.90
N GLN A 127 -3.29 14.20 -8.75
CA GLN A 127 -3.11 15.48 -9.44
C GLN A 127 -3.07 16.67 -8.49
N ALA A 128 -3.61 16.50 -7.27
CA ALA A 128 -3.74 17.55 -6.28
C ALA A 128 -2.56 17.63 -5.30
N ILE A 129 -1.66 16.64 -5.28
CA ILE A 129 -0.60 16.49 -4.26
C ILE A 129 0.25 17.78 -4.08
N ASP A 130 0.59 18.45 -5.17
CA ASP A 130 1.42 19.67 -5.17
C ASP A 130 0.65 20.95 -5.52
N THR A 131 -0.68 20.89 -5.63
CA THR A 131 -1.51 22.04 -6.02
C THR A 131 -2.61 22.38 -5.03
N LEU A 132 -3.06 21.41 -4.23
CA LEU A 132 -4.08 21.63 -3.21
C LEU A 132 -3.43 21.91 -1.87
N GLU A 133 -3.52 23.15 -1.41
CA GLU A 133 -3.19 23.51 -0.03
C GLU A 133 -4.18 22.81 0.91
N CYS A 134 -3.66 21.88 1.71
CA CYS A 134 -4.47 20.97 2.52
C CYS A 134 -3.89 20.70 3.91
N GLU A 135 -2.65 21.09 4.21
CA GLU A 135 -2.09 20.97 5.56
C GLU A 135 -2.05 22.34 6.23
N GLN A 136 -2.73 22.49 7.37
CA GLN A 136 -2.76 23.74 8.11
C GLN A 136 -1.77 23.73 9.27
N LEU A 137 -0.88 24.71 9.28
CA LEU A 137 0.05 25.00 10.36
C LEU A 137 -0.21 26.40 10.90
N SER A 138 0.34 26.74 12.07
CA SER A 138 0.30 28.11 12.59
C SER A 138 0.98 29.14 11.66
N SER A 139 1.83 28.68 10.75
CA SER A 139 2.55 29.50 9.76
C SER A 139 1.82 29.67 8.43
N GLY A 140 0.75 28.93 8.15
CA GLY A 140 0.03 28.98 6.87
C GLY A 140 -0.62 27.66 6.47
N THR A 141 -1.14 27.61 5.25
CA THR A 141 -1.68 26.39 4.65
C THR A 141 -0.75 25.95 3.52
N PHE A 142 -0.46 24.65 3.42
CA PHE A 142 0.55 24.10 2.55
C PHE A 142 0.00 22.94 1.73
N THR A 143 0.57 22.71 0.55
CA THR A 143 0.35 21.46 -0.20
C THR A 143 1.03 20.30 0.51
N MET A 144 0.73 19.05 0.14
CA MET A 144 1.46 17.90 0.71
C MET A 144 2.96 18.00 0.42
N THR A 145 3.32 18.38 -0.81
CA THR A 145 4.72 18.57 -1.22
C THR A 145 5.44 19.62 -0.38
N ASP A 146 4.79 20.76 -0.12
CA ASP A 146 5.40 21.87 0.62
C ASP A 146 5.45 21.61 2.14
N ALA A 147 4.52 20.82 2.67
CA ALA A 147 4.47 20.47 4.08
C ALA A 147 5.57 19.47 4.49
N VAL A 148 5.92 18.53 3.61
CA VAL A 148 6.93 17.48 3.89
C VAL A 148 8.25 18.02 4.45
N PRO A 149 8.93 19.01 3.82
CA PRO A 149 10.18 19.54 4.37
C PRO A 149 10.00 20.33 5.68
N ILE A 150 8.80 20.84 5.96
CA ILE A 150 8.49 21.51 7.24
C ILE A 150 8.36 20.47 8.36
N LEU A 151 7.71 19.34 8.07
CA LEU A 151 7.47 18.26 9.03
C LEU A 151 8.71 17.37 9.26
N GLN A 152 9.68 17.37 8.33
CA GLN A 152 10.96 16.64 8.43
C GLN A 152 10.81 15.15 8.83
N PRO A 153 9.93 14.38 8.16
CA PRO A 153 9.68 12.98 8.55
C PRO A 153 10.88 12.09 8.24
N GLU A 154 11.06 11.01 9.00
CA GLU A 154 12.03 9.95 8.65
C GLU A 154 11.57 9.19 7.41
N ARG A 155 10.26 9.06 7.24
CA ARG A 155 9.63 8.21 6.25
C ARG A 155 8.27 8.72 5.86
N ILE A 156 7.93 8.50 4.60
CA ILE A 156 6.63 8.79 4.02
C ILE A 156 6.01 7.48 3.53
N ILE A 157 4.82 7.16 4.02
CA ILE A 157 3.94 6.16 3.39
C ILE A 157 2.82 6.90 2.68
N ILE A 158 2.80 6.80 1.36
CA ILE A 158 1.80 7.48 0.52
C ILE A 158 0.85 6.46 -0.12
N THR A 159 -0.45 6.68 0.03
CA THR A 159 -1.51 5.84 -0.57
C THR A 159 -2.44 6.71 -1.40
N PHE A 160 -2.38 6.56 -2.72
CA PHE A 160 -3.32 7.18 -3.66
C PHE A 160 -3.66 6.22 -4.80
N GLY A 161 -4.77 6.52 -5.46
CA GLY A 161 -5.19 5.86 -6.70
C GLY A 161 -6.66 5.54 -6.72
N THR A 162 -7.30 5.35 -5.55
CA THR A 162 -8.74 5.08 -5.42
C THR A 162 -9.59 6.08 -6.21
N ASN A 163 -9.34 7.39 -6.01
CA ASN A 163 -10.06 8.47 -6.67
C ASN A 163 -9.71 8.65 -8.16
N ASN A 164 -8.78 7.86 -8.69
CA ASN A 164 -8.42 7.84 -10.10
C ASN A 164 -9.07 6.67 -10.86
N LEU A 165 -9.84 5.81 -10.19
CA LEU A 165 -10.50 4.63 -10.75
C LEU A 165 -11.88 4.98 -11.33
N ASP A 166 -11.92 5.84 -12.35
CA ASP A 166 -13.19 6.32 -12.93
C ASP A 166 -13.90 5.31 -13.85
N GLY A 167 -13.35 4.09 -13.98
CA GLY A 167 -13.84 3.00 -14.81
C GLY A 167 -13.78 3.24 -16.31
N LYS A 168 -13.20 4.35 -16.79
CA LYS A 168 -13.13 4.64 -18.23
C LYS A 168 -11.99 3.91 -18.94
N THR A 169 -10.94 3.54 -18.21
CA THR A 169 -9.76 2.86 -18.77
C THR A 169 -9.09 1.98 -17.73
N THR A 170 -8.65 0.79 -18.15
CA THR A 170 -7.74 -0.07 -17.38
C THR A 170 -6.27 0.22 -17.67
N ASP A 171 -5.97 1.10 -18.63
CA ASP A 171 -4.60 1.55 -18.92
C ASP A 171 -4.10 2.49 -17.80
N PRO A 172 -3.07 2.10 -17.03
CA PRO A 172 -2.54 2.91 -15.95
C PRO A 172 -1.53 3.97 -16.42
N THR A 173 -1.18 4.04 -17.71
CA THR A 173 -0.03 4.84 -18.20
C THR A 173 -0.09 6.31 -17.78
N SER A 174 -1.22 6.99 -18.00
CA SER A 174 -1.37 8.40 -17.61
C SER A 174 -1.37 8.58 -16.09
N PHE A 175 -1.99 7.64 -15.36
CA PHE A 175 -2.00 7.64 -13.90
C PHE A 175 -0.57 7.51 -13.35
N ILE A 176 0.21 6.53 -13.81
CA ILE A 176 1.59 6.31 -13.37
C ILE A 176 2.52 7.45 -13.77
N THR A 177 2.35 8.02 -14.96
CA THR A 177 3.13 9.18 -15.40
C THR A 177 2.96 10.35 -14.44
N GLU A 178 1.71 10.66 -14.08
CA GLU A 178 1.44 11.74 -13.14
C GLU A 178 1.87 11.35 -11.72
N TYR A 179 1.64 10.12 -11.28
CA TYR A 179 2.01 9.70 -9.92
C TYR A 179 3.52 9.78 -9.72
N ALA A 180 4.32 9.25 -10.66
CA ALA A 180 5.77 9.35 -10.63
C ALA A 180 6.25 10.81 -10.58
N LYS A 181 5.61 11.71 -11.35
CA LYS A 181 5.93 13.13 -11.35
C LYS A 181 5.69 13.77 -9.97
N GLN A 182 4.59 13.44 -9.31
CA GLN A 182 4.25 14.00 -8.00
C GLN A 182 5.15 13.43 -6.90
N LEU A 183 5.47 12.14 -6.95
CA LEU A 183 6.40 11.49 -6.02
C LEU A 183 7.83 12.05 -6.14
N LYS A 184 8.29 12.35 -7.37
CA LYS A 184 9.57 13.02 -7.58
C LYS A 184 9.64 14.39 -6.92
N LYS A 185 8.56 15.18 -7.00
CA LYS A 185 8.51 16.48 -6.31
C LYS A 185 8.60 16.34 -4.80
N ILE A 186 7.91 15.35 -4.20
CA ILE A 186 8.02 15.05 -2.77
C ILE A 186 9.47 14.67 -2.42
N GLN A 187 10.07 13.75 -3.18
CA GLN A 187 11.45 13.31 -2.97
C GLN A 187 12.46 14.46 -3.12
N GLU A 188 12.28 15.33 -4.10
CA GLU A 188 13.12 16.52 -4.33
C GLU A 188 12.94 17.56 -3.21
N ALA A 189 11.72 17.73 -2.69
CA ALA A 189 11.43 18.67 -1.61
C ALA A 189 12.11 18.27 -0.29
N TYR A 190 12.21 16.97 0.00
CA TYR A 190 12.90 16.46 1.19
C TYR A 190 13.57 15.09 0.96
N PRO A 191 14.82 15.08 0.46
CA PRO A 191 15.51 13.85 0.06
C PRO A 191 15.85 12.87 1.19
N SER A 192 15.87 13.34 2.44
CA SER A 192 16.18 12.52 3.63
C SER A 192 15.03 11.63 4.09
N ALA A 193 13.81 11.83 3.56
CA ALA A 193 12.70 10.93 3.90
C ALA A 193 12.72 9.67 3.03
N ASP A 194 12.63 8.51 3.66
CA ASP A 194 12.36 7.26 2.97
C ASP A 194 10.97 7.30 2.29
N LEU A 195 10.91 7.11 0.98
CA LEU A 195 9.64 7.11 0.24
C LEU A 195 9.12 5.69 0.00
N ILE A 196 7.91 5.42 0.53
CA ILE A 196 7.21 4.15 0.40
C ILE A 196 5.84 4.40 -0.20
N VAL A 197 5.56 3.77 -1.35
CA VAL A 197 4.25 3.82 -2.00
C VAL A 197 3.46 2.59 -1.61
N ASN A 198 2.30 2.80 -1.01
CA ASN A 198 1.40 1.73 -0.63
C ASN A 198 0.42 1.39 -1.76
N SER A 199 0.07 0.12 -1.89
CA SER A 199 -0.93 -0.36 -2.83
C SER A 199 -2.30 0.30 -2.62
N ILE A 200 -3.03 0.49 -3.71
CA ILE A 200 -4.46 0.83 -3.71
C ILE A 200 -5.24 -0.33 -3.07
N PRO A 201 -6.08 -0.09 -2.03
CA PRO A 201 -6.88 -1.14 -1.40
C PRO A 201 -7.87 -1.82 -2.37
N PRO A 202 -8.27 -3.08 -2.12
CA PRO A 202 -9.37 -3.71 -2.84
C PRO A 202 -10.72 -3.07 -2.48
N ILE A 203 -11.76 -3.44 -3.23
CA ILE A 203 -13.16 -3.09 -2.94
C ILE A 203 -13.96 -4.32 -2.49
N ALA A 204 -15.07 -4.10 -1.79
CA ALA A 204 -16.02 -5.16 -1.50
C ALA A 204 -16.82 -5.54 -2.75
N SER A 205 -17.31 -6.79 -2.78
CA SER A 205 -18.12 -7.30 -3.89
C SER A 205 -19.44 -6.54 -4.08
N ALA A 206 -20.04 -6.11 -2.97
CA ALA A 206 -21.13 -5.14 -2.95
C ALA A 206 -20.54 -3.77 -2.60
N ASN A 207 -20.72 -2.79 -3.49
CA ASN A 207 -20.22 -1.44 -3.30
C ASN A 207 -21.09 -0.45 -4.09
N ASP A 208 -21.03 0.82 -3.69
CA ASP A 208 -21.77 1.93 -4.32
C ASP A 208 -21.02 2.54 -5.52
N TYR A 209 -19.95 1.89 -5.96
CA TYR A 209 -18.98 2.40 -6.94
C TYR A 209 -18.83 1.46 -8.14
N PRO A 210 -19.88 1.26 -8.96
CA PRO A 210 -19.93 0.24 -10.00
C PRO A 210 -18.90 0.44 -11.14
N LYS A 211 -18.23 1.59 -11.20
CA LYS A 211 -17.17 1.89 -12.16
C LYS A 211 -15.78 1.46 -11.66
N VAL A 212 -15.61 1.33 -10.36
CA VAL A 212 -14.36 0.85 -9.76
C VAL A 212 -14.36 -0.66 -9.89
N THR A 213 -13.30 -1.23 -10.47
CA THR A 213 -13.21 -2.68 -10.69
C THR A 213 -11.92 -3.25 -10.12
N ILE A 214 -11.98 -4.48 -9.63
CA ILE A 214 -10.80 -5.21 -9.15
C ILE A 214 -9.74 -5.32 -10.24
N ALA A 215 -10.13 -5.62 -11.49
CA ALA A 215 -9.20 -5.70 -12.61
C ALA A 215 -8.43 -4.38 -12.84
N GLN A 216 -9.09 -3.22 -12.69
CA GLN A 216 -8.42 -1.93 -12.77
C GLN A 216 -7.47 -1.73 -11.59
N ILE A 217 -7.89 -2.07 -10.37
CA ILE A 217 -7.04 -1.98 -9.17
C ILE A 217 -5.78 -2.84 -9.31
N GLU A 218 -5.91 -4.09 -9.76
CA GLU A 218 -4.79 -5.01 -9.94
C GLU A 218 -3.78 -4.48 -10.98
N LEU A 219 -4.27 -4.01 -12.14
CA LEU A 219 -3.41 -3.41 -13.17
C LEU A 219 -2.73 -2.13 -12.69
N TYR A 220 -3.43 -1.30 -11.91
CA TYR A 220 -2.86 -0.08 -11.35
C TYR A 220 -1.81 -0.41 -10.27
N ASN A 221 -2.09 -1.36 -9.37
CA ASN A 221 -1.14 -1.79 -8.35
C ASN A 221 0.12 -2.41 -8.95
N GLN A 222 -0.02 -3.24 -9.99
CA GLN A 222 1.12 -3.76 -10.73
C GLN A 222 1.96 -2.62 -11.30
N ALA A 223 1.32 -1.64 -11.95
CA ALA A 223 2.04 -0.52 -12.55
C ALA A 223 2.67 0.42 -11.51
N VAL A 224 2.06 0.57 -10.32
CA VAL A 224 2.66 1.30 -9.18
C VAL A 224 3.91 0.57 -8.67
N MET A 225 3.85 -0.75 -8.52
CA MET A 225 5.00 -1.56 -8.12
C MET A 225 6.16 -1.43 -9.14
N GLU A 226 5.86 -1.55 -10.44
CA GLU A 226 6.85 -1.37 -11.52
C GLU A 226 7.44 0.04 -11.52
N MET A 227 6.61 1.08 -11.35
CA MET A 227 7.05 2.46 -11.20
C MET A 227 8.01 2.63 -10.02
N CYS A 228 7.71 2.03 -8.87
CA CYS A 228 8.60 2.08 -7.70
C CYS A 228 9.95 1.43 -8.01
N GLY A 229 9.96 0.27 -8.67
CA GLY A 229 11.19 -0.42 -9.06
C GLY A 229 12.07 0.41 -10.00
N GLN A 230 11.45 1.03 -11.01
CA GLN A 230 12.16 1.89 -11.97
C GLN A 230 12.77 3.16 -11.34
N ASN A 231 12.19 3.67 -10.25
CA ASN A 231 12.65 4.89 -9.58
C ASN A 231 13.38 4.61 -8.26
N HIS A 232 13.67 3.33 -7.95
CA HIS A 232 14.31 2.89 -6.70
C HIS A 232 13.55 3.29 -5.42
N TRP A 233 12.22 3.43 -5.50
CA TRP A 233 11.36 3.61 -4.33
C TRP A 233 10.90 2.27 -3.77
N LYS A 234 10.35 2.29 -2.55
CA LYS A 234 9.79 1.09 -1.92
C LYS A 234 8.30 0.96 -2.20
N TYR A 235 7.84 -0.28 -2.35
CA TYR A 235 6.44 -0.62 -2.53
C TYR A 235 5.95 -1.46 -1.35
N LEU A 236 4.87 -1.01 -0.71
CA LEU A 236 4.18 -1.74 0.35
C LEU A 236 2.92 -2.39 -0.25
N ASN A 237 2.93 -3.72 -0.38
CA ASN A 237 1.82 -4.48 -0.98
C ASN A 237 0.68 -4.77 0.03
N SER A 238 0.12 -3.75 0.69
CA SER A 238 -0.96 -3.99 1.67
C SER A 238 -2.24 -4.60 1.07
N TYR A 239 -2.41 -4.56 -0.25
CA TYR A 239 -3.51 -5.20 -0.97
C TYR A 239 -3.63 -6.69 -0.62
N GLU A 240 -2.51 -7.40 -0.49
CA GLU A 240 -2.50 -8.85 -0.25
C GLU A 240 -3.08 -9.24 1.12
N THR A 241 -2.95 -8.38 2.14
CA THR A 241 -3.58 -8.64 3.44
C THR A 241 -5.07 -8.36 3.43
N LEU A 242 -5.53 -7.48 2.52
CA LEU A 242 -6.92 -7.03 2.44
C LEU A 242 -7.78 -7.88 1.50
N ILE A 243 -7.19 -8.49 0.47
CA ILE A 243 -7.89 -9.28 -0.55
C ILE A 243 -8.24 -10.69 -0.06
N ASP A 244 -9.42 -11.19 -0.42
CA ASP A 244 -9.74 -12.61 -0.36
C ASP A 244 -9.39 -13.26 -1.71
N GLU A 245 -8.43 -14.18 -1.70
CA GLU A 245 -7.91 -14.82 -2.91
C GLU A 245 -8.95 -15.66 -3.67
N ASN A 246 -9.99 -16.16 -3.00
CA ASN A 246 -11.01 -16.98 -3.64
C ASN A 246 -12.03 -16.11 -4.39
N THR A 247 -12.47 -15.03 -3.76
CA THR A 247 -13.50 -14.15 -4.32
C THR A 247 -12.92 -13.03 -5.20
N LYS A 248 -11.63 -12.71 -5.03
CA LYS A 248 -10.95 -11.54 -5.61
C LYS A 248 -11.55 -10.21 -5.19
N TYR A 249 -12.28 -10.16 -4.07
CA TYR A 249 -12.74 -8.93 -3.43
C TYR A 249 -12.13 -8.79 -2.05
N ALA A 250 -12.29 -7.62 -1.44
CA ALA A 250 -11.88 -7.40 -0.07
C ALA A 250 -12.48 -8.46 0.87
N LYS A 251 -11.71 -8.91 1.86
CA LYS A 251 -12.18 -9.83 2.90
C LYS A 251 -13.44 -9.29 3.57
N LEU A 252 -14.34 -10.20 3.94
CA LEU A 252 -15.61 -9.82 4.55
C LEU A 252 -15.39 -8.98 5.82
N GLY A 253 -16.07 -7.83 5.89
CA GLY A 253 -15.96 -6.92 7.03
C GLY A 253 -14.72 -6.04 7.01
N TYR A 254 -13.88 -6.07 5.97
CA TYR A 254 -12.72 -5.19 5.87
C TYR A 254 -13.08 -3.83 5.26
N MET A 255 -14.15 -3.74 4.49
CA MET A 255 -14.68 -2.47 3.96
C MET A 255 -15.88 -1.99 4.78
N ALA A 256 -16.08 -0.67 4.79
CA ALA A 256 -17.27 0.01 5.23
C ALA A 256 -18.47 -0.33 4.35
N ASN A 257 -19.64 0.18 4.71
CA ASN A 257 -20.90 -0.17 4.04
C ASN A 257 -20.94 0.26 2.56
N ASP A 258 -20.20 1.30 2.19
CA ASP A 258 -20.08 1.76 0.79
C ASP A 258 -19.21 0.84 -0.09
N GLY A 259 -18.51 -0.11 0.52
CA GLY A 259 -17.66 -1.10 -0.13
C GLY A 259 -16.34 -0.56 -0.71
N LEU A 260 -15.97 0.70 -0.44
CA LEU A 260 -14.75 1.35 -0.94
C LEU A 260 -13.79 1.75 0.20
N HIS A 261 -14.34 2.27 1.30
CA HIS A 261 -13.52 2.75 2.41
C HIS A 261 -13.22 1.63 3.41
N LEU A 262 -12.05 1.65 4.04
CA LEU A 262 -11.64 0.64 5.02
C LEU A 262 -12.40 0.79 6.34
N SER A 263 -13.07 -0.28 6.75
CA SER A 263 -13.63 -0.38 8.11
C SER A 263 -12.52 -0.39 9.17
N GLU A 264 -12.89 -0.30 10.45
CA GLU A 264 -11.97 -0.51 11.58
C GLU A 264 -11.20 -1.84 11.47
N THR A 265 -11.88 -2.93 11.10
CA THR A 265 -11.23 -4.24 10.95
C THR A 265 -10.23 -4.25 9.80
N GLY A 266 -10.56 -3.59 8.68
CA GLY A 266 -9.64 -3.42 7.55
C GLY A 266 -8.42 -2.57 7.91
N LEU A 267 -8.63 -1.48 8.66
CA LEU A 267 -7.53 -0.65 9.16
C LEU A 267 -6.61 -1.42 10.11
N ARG A 268 -7.15 -2.25 11.02
CA ARG A 268 -6.33 -3.10 11.88
C ARG A 268 -5.44 -4.04 11.07
N ALA A 269 -5.98 -4.66 10.02
CA ALA A 269 -5.21 -5.51 9.12
C ALA A 269 -4.12 -4.71 8.38
N LEU A 270 -4.47 -3.53 7.86
CA LEU A 270 -3.54 -2.63 7.17
C LEU A 270 -2.39 -2.20 8.09
N PHE A 271 -2.67 -1.72 9.30
CA PHE A 271 -1.62 -1.24 10.21
C PHE A 271 -0.77 -2.37 10.78
N THR A 272 -1.33 -3.57 10.95
CA THR A 272 -0.53 -4.77 11.23
C THR A 272 0.45 -5.03 10.08
N TYR A 273 -0.01 -4.94 8.84
CA TYR A 273 0.83 -5.13 7.66
C TYR A 273 1.92 -4.06 7.54
N ILE A 274 1.57 -2.78 7.72
CA ILE A 274 2.52 -1.65 7.72
C ILE A 274 3.65 -1.89 8.74
N ARG A 275 3.31 -2.33 9.96
CA ARG A 275 4.29 -2.57 11.02
C ARG A 275 5.14 -3.82 10.80
N THR A 276 4.59 -4.84 10.15
CA THR A 276 5.29 -6.11 9.88
C THR A 276 5.97 -6.13 8.52
N HIS A 277 5.94 -5.03 7.77
CA HIS A 277 6.71 -4.83 6.54
C HIS A 277 7.44 -3.48 6.65
N ALA A 278 8.02 -3.24 7.83
CA ALA A 278 8.64 -1.98 8.18
C ALA A 278 9.95 -1.78 7.43
N TYR A 279 10.13 -0.61 6.83
CA TYR A 279 11.37 -0.23 6.15
C TYR A 279 12.16 0.75 7.00
N ILE A 280 13.04 0.26 7.86
CA ILE A 280 13.81 1.08 8.80
C ILE A 280 15.23 1.26 8.28
N THR A 281 15.64 2.51 8.08
CA THR A 281 16.97 2.90 7.62
C THR A 281 17.67 3.76 8.67
N VAL A 282 18.90 4.17 8.39
CA VAL A 282 19.61 5.15 9.23
C VAL A 282 18.97 6.51 9.02
N ASP A 283 18.67 7.21 10.11
CA ASP A 283 18.22 8.60 10.07
C ASP A 283 19.36 9.51 9.57
N ASP A 284 19.24 9.98 8.34
CA ASP A 284 20.20 10.87 7.67
C ASP A 284 19.70 12.32 7.56
N ARG A 285 18.61 12.66 8.27
CA ARG A 285 18.05 14.01 8.27
C ARG A 285 19.09 15.02 8.76
N PRO A 286 19.15 16.23 8.16
CA PRO A 286 20.08 17.27 8.60
C PRO A 286 19.83 17.65 10.06
N GLN A 287 20.84 17.48 10.91
CA GLN A 287 20.77 17.82 12.33
C GLN A 287 21.39 19.20 12.62
N PRO A 288 20.84 19.99 13.57
CA PRO A 288 19.63 19.69 14.34
C PRO A 288 18.36 19.86 13.50
N LEU A 289 17.33 19.06 13.78
CA LEU A 289 16.00 19.26 13.20
C LEU A 289 15.49 20.68 13.49
N GLN A 290 14.83 21.29 12.51
CA GLN A 290 14.21 22.59 12.67
C GLN A 290 12.96 22.49 13.56
N ALA A 291 12.65 23.58 14.25
CA ALA A 291 11.39 23.68 15.01
C ALA A 291 10.20 23.65 14.05
N ILE A 292 9.31 22.70 14.25
CA ILE A 292 8.08 22.57 13.47
C ILE A 292 7.06 23.57 14.03
N PRO A 293 6.42 24.42 13.19
CA PRO A 293 5.28 25.24 13.61
C PRO A 293 4.16 24.39 14.21
N GLU A 294 3.25 24.99 14.98
CA GLU A 294 2.13 24.23 15.55
C GLU A 294 1.29 23.63 14.43
N ILE A 295 1.12 22.31 14.47
CA ILE A 295 0.34 21.55 13.49
C ILE A 295 -1.13 21.64 13.89
N ILE A 296 -1.92 22.36 13.09
CA ILE A 296 -3.38 22.41 13.23
C ILE A 296 -3.98 21.15 12.58
N GLY A 297 -3.41 20.72 11.46
CA GLY A 297 -3.70 19.45 10.78
C GLY A 297 -4.34 19.61 9.41
N PRO A 298 -4.72 18.48 8.79
CA PRO A 298 -5.22 18.50 7.43
C PRO A 298 -6.64 19.07 7.33
N LEU A 299 -6.90 19.83 6.27
CA LEU A 299 -8.22 20.25 5.82
C LEU A 299 -8.90 19.06 5.12
N THR A 300 -9.43 18.11 5.90
CA THR A 300 -9.85 16.80 5.40
C THR A 300 -11.04 16.84 4.42
N THR A 301 -11.90 17.86 4.47
CA THR A 301 -13.17 17.94 3.74
C THR A 301 -13.20 19.00 2.63
N LEU A 302 -12.10 19.22 1.93
CA LEU A 302 -12.02 20.22 0.85
C LEU A 302 -12.87 19.87 -0.37
N TYR A 303 -13.06 18.57 -0.66
CA TYR A 303 -14.00 18.10 -1.68
C TYR A 303 -15.34 17.74 -1.05
N THR A 304 -16.42 18.19 -1.68
CA THR A 304 -17.80 17.86 -1.28
C THR A 304 -18.51 16.94 -2.29
N VAL A 305 -17.93 16.76 -3.48
CA VAL A 305 -18.42 15.91 -4.55
C VAL A 305 -17.42 14.79 -4.80
N ASN A 306 -17.92 13.56 -4.84
CA ASN A 306 -17.13 12.37 -5.05
C ASN A 306 -16.72 12.25 -6.53
N PRO A 307 -15.41 12.12 -6.85
CA PRO A 307 -14.94 12.09 -8.22
C PRO A 307 -15.31 10.80 -8.99
N LEU A 308 -15.66 9.72 -8.29
CA LEU A 308 -15.93 8.40 -8.89
C LEU A 308 -17.36 8.27 -9.41
N ASN A 309 -18.33 8.85 -8.69
CA ASN A 309 -19.75 8.74 -9.00
C ASN A 309 -20.46 10.10 -9.19
N ASN A 310 -19.77 11.22 -8.95
CA ASN A 310 -20.28 12.59 -9.07
C ASN A 310 -21.49 12.87 -8.16
N GLN A 311 -21.60 12.16 -7.04
CA GLN A 311 -22.55 12.42 -5.96
C GLN A 311 -21.88 13.19 -4.82
N SER A 312 -22.68 13.83 -3.96
CA SER A 312 -22.13 14.41 -2.73
C SER A 312 -21.59 13.32 -1.82
N PHE A 313 -20.49 13.59 -1.11
CA PHE A 313 -20.02 12.67 -0.08
C PHE A 313 -21.02 12.57 1.07
N ASP A 314 -21.24 11.36 1.56
CA ASP A 314 -21.97 11.15 2.79
C ASP A 314 -21.23 11.75 3.99
N ALA A 315 -21.98 12.24 4.97
CA ALA A 315 -21.42 12.85 6.17
C ALA A 315 -20.48 11.89 6.93
N GLN A 316 -20.73 10.58 6.87
CA GLN A 316 -19.87 9.55 7.48
C GLN A 316 -18.53 9.40 6.77
N VAL A 317 -18.46 9.68 5.46
CA VAL A 317 -17.20 9.67 4.70
C VAL A 317 -16.40 10.93 4.99
N LEU A 318 -17.06 12.08 5.11
CA LEU A 318 -16.41 13.35 5.45
C LEU A 318 -15.93 13.40 6.92
N ASN A 319 -16.69 12.80 7.83
CA ASN A 319 -16.39 12.73 9.25
C ASN A 319 -16.49 11.28 9.75
N PRO A 320 -15.49 10.43 9.42
CA PRO A 320 -15.49 9.04 9.87
C PRO A 320 -15.33 8.99 11.40
N SER A 321 -16.07 8.08 12.04
CA SER A 321 -16.05 7.89 13.50
C SER A 321 -15.96 6.42 13.87
N SER A 322 -15.44 6.14 15.06
CA SER A 322 -15.31 4.79 15.62
C SER A 322 -16.64 4.05 15.87
N GLN A 323 -17.80 4.69 15.68
CA GLN A 323 -19.11 4.04 15.79
C GLN A 323 -19.60 3.39 14.49
N GLU A 324 -18.79 3.40 13.43
CA GLU A 324 -19.16 2.81 12.14
C GLU A 324 -19.19 1.27 12.24
N THR A 325 -20.39 0.69 12.31
CA THR A 325 -20.58 -0.76 12.33
C THR A 325 -20.38 -1.36 10.94
N SER A 326 -19.45 -2.31 10.78
CA SER A 326 -19.31 -3.10 9.54
C SER A 326 -20.46 -4.12 9.44
N GLN A 327 -21.47 -3.83 8.62
CA GLN A 327 -22.64 -4.74 8.50
C GLN A 327 -22.38 -5.97 7.61
N ALA A 328 -21.20 -6.11 7.02
CA ALA A 328 -20.91 -7.24 6.13
C ALA A 328 -20.93 -8.62 6.84
N ALA A 329 -20.73 -8.68 8.17
CA ALA A 329 -20.77 -9.94 8.91
C ALA A 329 -22.19 -10.54 9.05
N ALA A 330 -23.26 -9.74 8.93
CA ALA A 330 -24.61 -10.19 9.26
C ALA A 330 -25.36 -10.86 8.08
N SER A 331 -24.99 -10.59 6.82
CA SER A 331 -25.72 -11.12 5.65
C SER A 331 -25.24 -12.49 5.18
N ALA A 332 -24.03 -12.93 5.56
CA ALA A 332 -23.50 -14.25 5.23
C ALA A 332 -24.11 -15.38 6.09
N ALA A 333 -24.63 -15.08 7.28
CA ALA A 333 -25.35 -16.05 8.10
C ALA A 333 -26.77 -16.34 7.59
N ALA A 334 -27.31 -15.51 6.70
CA ALA A 334 -28.68 -15.63 6.18
C ALA A 334 -28.78 -16.38 4.83
N SER A 335 -27.66 -16.81 4.23
CA SER A 335 -27.63 -17.45 2.91
C SER A 335 -26.93 -18.82 2.89
N ALA A 336 -26.73 -19.46 4.05
CA ALA A 336 -26.41 -20.88 4.08
C ALA A 336 -27.60 -21.69 3.52
N PRO A 337 -27.43 -22.58 2.53
CA PRO A 337 -28.51 -23.43 2.08
C PRO A 337 -28.90 -24.38 3.22
N ALA A 338 -30.21 -24.50 3.45
CA ALA A 338 -30.78 -25.42 4.41
C ALA A 338 -30.18 -26.82 4.22
N ALA A 339 -29.38 -27.26 5.19
CA ALA A 339 -28.92 -28.63 5.25
C ALA A 339 -30.15 -29.53 5.36
N SER A 340 -30.29 -30.43 4.39
CA SER A 340 -31.35 -31.43 4.34
C SER A 340 -31.26 -32.34 5.57
N GLU A 341 -32.30 -32.31 6.40
CA GLU A 341 -32.52 -33.27 7.47
C GLU A 341 -32.55 -34.69 6.88
N THR A 342 -31.56 -35.53 7.27
CA THR A 342 -31.69 -36.98 7.14
C THR A 342 -31.70 -37.56 8.54
N SER A 343 -32.89 -37.96 8.96
CA SER A 343 -33.23 -38.64 10.21
C SER A 343 -32.42 -39.92 10.43
N CYS A 344 -31.94 -40.13 11.66
CA CYS A 344 -31.63 -41.44 12.22
C CYS A 344 -32.29 -41.57 13.60
N PRO A 345 -32.93 -42.72 13.94
CA PRO A 345 -33.74 -42.82 15.14
C PRO A 345 -32.93 -43.19 16.38
N ALA A 346 -33.34 -42.67 17.53
CA ALA A 346 -32.90 -43.11 18.84
C ALA A 346 -33.44 -44.52 19.18
N PRO A 347 -32.83 -45.19 20.18
CA PRO A 347 -33.67 -45.51 21.32
C PRO A 347 -33.07 -45.22 22.70
N ALA A 348 -34.01 -44.81 23.55
CA ALA A 348 -34.17 -44.67 25.00
C ALA A 348 -33.30 -45.47 26.02
N SER A 349 -33.29 -44.83 27.21
CA SER A 349 -33.14 -45.36 28.58
C SER A 349 -31.72 -45.79 28.98
N GLU A 350 -31.14 -45.42 30.12
CA GLU A 350 -31.72 -45.33 31.46
C GLU A 350 -30.71 -44.60 32.38
N ALA A 351 -31.18 -43.73 33.29
CA ALA A 351 -30.39 -43.24 34.43
C ALA A 351 -30.73 -44.11 35.66
N PRO A 352 -29.89 -44.15 36.72
CA PRO A 352 -30.00 -43.09 37.72
C PRO A 352 -28.71 -42.70 38.50
N ALA A 353 -28.66 -41.39 38.81
CA ALA A 353 -28.25 -40.69 40.03
C ALA A 353 -27.20 -41.26 41.02
N GLU A 354 -26.21 -40.42 41.34
CA GLU A 354 -25.67 -40.15 42.70
C GLU A 354 -24.86 -38.83 42.66
N GLN A 355 -25.32 -37.70 43.22
CA GLN A 355 -24.94 -37.12 44.53
C GLN A 355 -23.50 -37.48 44.94
N THR A 356 -22.52 -36.61 45.22
CA THR A 356 -22.38 -35.47 46.15
C THR A 356 -20.88 -35.08 45.96
N ALA A 357 -20.36 -33.86 45.97
CA ALA A 357 -20.20 -32.93 47.07
C ALA A 357 -19.13 -31.91 46.62
N VAL A 358 -19.33 -30.63 46.94
CA VAL A 358 -18.25 -29.64 47.04
C VAL A 358 -17.71 -29.71 48.46
N PRO A 359 -16.40 -29.46 48.68
CA PRO A 359 -16.11 -28.44 49.68
C PRO A 359 -15.02 -27.43 49.25
N THR A 360 -15.23 -26.25 49.80
CA THR A 360 -14.48 -25.00 49.82
C THR A 360 -13.23 -25.06 50.70
N ALA A 361 -12.16 -24.33 50.34
CA ALA A 361 -11.24 -23.54 51.20
C ALA A 361 -10.10 -22.98 50.30
N SER A 362 -9.90 -21.68 50.08
CA SER A 362 -9.58 -20.54 50.97
C SER A 362 -8.19 -20.61 51.61
N SER A 363 -7.24 -19.81 51.11
CA SER A 363 -6.27 -19.05 51.94
C SER A 363 -5.34 -18.15 51.09
N VAL A 364 -5.48 -16.83 51.28
CA VAL A 364 -4.44 -15.79 51.17
C VAL A 364 -4.32 -15.24 52.60
N PRO A 365 -3.13 -15.06 53.22
CA PRO A 365 -2.29 -13.84 53.06
C PRO A 365 -0.77 -14.17 53.20
N ALA A 366 0.24 -13.30 53.17
CA ALA A 366 0.40 -11.87 53.40
C ALA A 366 1.76 -11.41 52.82
N ALA A 367 1.98 -10.10 52.84
CA ALA A 367 3.10 -9.36 52.25
C ALA A 367 4.34 -9.16 53.16
N ALA A 368 5.42 -8.69 52.51
CA ALA A 368 6.50 -7.79 52.97
C ALA A 368 7.66 -8.39 53.82
N PRO A 369 8.86 -7.75 53.92
CA PRO A 369 9.22 -6.39 53.49
C PRO A 369 10.58 -6.23 52.74
N ALA A 370 10.79 -5.01 52.23
CA ALA A 370 12.09 -4.46 51.83
C ALA A 370 12.91 -4.01 53.05
N PRO A 371 14.25 -3.85 52.94
CA PRO A 371 15.00 -2.97 53.80
C PRO A 371 15.58 -1.77 53.04
N THR A 372 15.34 -0.59 53.60
CA THR A 372 15.97 0.70 53.31
C THR A 372 17.16 0.96 54.25
N ALA A 373 18.15 1.66 53.70
CA ALA A 373 19.16 2.52 54.36
C ALA A 373 20.18 1.80 55.29
N ASP A 374 21.45 2.23 55.42
CA ASP A 374 21.83 3.63 55.61
C ASP A 374 23.35 3.90 55.46
N THR A 375 23.63 5.13 55.00
CA THR A 375 24.68 6.10 55.35
C THR A 375 26.21 5.89 55.31
N SER A 376 26.82 6.96 54.74
CA SER A 376 28.09 7.64 55.10
C SER A 376 29.38 7.07 54.48
N SER A 377 30.40 7.82 54.08
CA SER A 377 30.66 9.26 54.05
C SER A 377 32.02 9.53 53.35
N THR A 378 32.18 10.76 52.86
CA THR A 378 33.43 11.59 52.84
C THR A 378 34.50 11.48 51.74
N LYS A 379 34.94 12.72 51.39
CA LYS A 379 36.21 13.23 50.82
C LYS A 379 36.29 13.28 49.29
N GLU A 380 36.24 14.45 48.63
CA GLU A 380 37.06 15.68 48.73
C GLU A 380 38.49 15.51 48.18
N LYS A 381 38.81 16.39 47.21
CA LYS A 381 40.11 16.86 46.67
C LYS A 381 40.72 16.25 45.38
N GLN A 382 40.83 17.18 44.41
CA GLN A 382 42.01 17.54 43.60
C GLN A 382 42.56 16.51 42.60
N GLN A 383 42.32 16.76 41.31
CA GLN A 383 43.29 17.44 40.43
C GLN A 383 42.61 17.98 39.18
#